data_AF-A0A3D2CT46-F1
#
_entry.id   AF-A0A3D2CT46-F1
#
_cell.length_a   1.000
_cell.length_b   1.000
_cell.length_c   1.000
_cell.angle_alpha   90.00
_cell.angle_beta   90.00
_cell.angle_gamma   90.00
#
_symmetry.space_group_name_H-M   'P 1'
#
loop_
_entity.id
_entity.type
_entity.pdbx_description
1 polymer ?
#
loop_
_entity_poly.entity_id
_entity_poly.type
_entity_poly.pdbx_seq_one_letter_code
_entity_poly.pdbx_strand_id
1 'polypeptide(L)'
;NENDKKQTFKLFSHCTEKTALVNSENEWLAIFNHFGLSLEKVSVGCCGMAGTYGHEKSNLDNSKGLFELSWQHKLTDLAPEQILATGFSCRSQVKRFTEAQARHPVEALLAALT
;
A
#
# COMPACT_ATOMS: atom_id res chain seq x y z
N ASN A 1 -3.79 -14.43 -27.80
CA ASN A 1 -4.60 -14.62 -26.57
C ASN A 1 -4.40 -13.43 -25.67
N GLU A 2 -5.39 -12.54 -25.57
CA GLU A 2 -5.37 -11.27 -24.84
C GLU A 2 -5.43 -11.42 -23.30
N ASN A 3 -4.96 -12.54 -22.76
CA ASN A 3 -5.18 -12.92 -21.36
C ASN A 3 -3.92 -12.89 -20.47
N ASP A 4 -2.89 -12.16 -20.90
CA ASP A 4 -1.61 -12.09 -20.19
C ASP A 4 -1.18 -10.64 -19.93
N LYS A 5 -2.15 -9.75 -19.61
CA LYS A 5 -1.79 -8.50 -18.94
C LYS A 5 -1.28 -8.86 -17.55
N LYS A 6 0.03 -9.07 -17.42
CA LYS A 6 0.71 -9.14 -16.12
C LYS A 6 0.20 -8.00 -15.25
N GLN A 7 -0.60 -8.34 -14.24
CA GLN A 7 -1.21 -7.38 -13.35
C GLN A 7 -0.09 -6.68 -12.58
N THR A 8 0.10 -5.37 -12.82
CA THR A 8 1.10 -4.59 -12.10
C THR A 8 0.60 -4.26 -10.70
N PHE A 9 1.36 -4.68 -9.69
CA PHE A 9 1.13 -4.30 -8.31
C PHE A 9 1.49 -2.83 -8.05
N LYS A 10 0.83 -2.22 -7.08
CA LYS A 10 1.05 -0.84 -6.66
C LYS A 10 1.50 -0.82 -5.19
N LEU A 11 2.70 -0.31 -4.94
CA LEU A 11 3.32 -0.25 -3.64
C LEU A 11 2.98 1.08 -2.93
N PHE A 12 2.30 0.97 -1.81
CA PHE A 12 2.03 2.05 -0.88
C PHE A 12 2.89 1.87 0.38
N SER A 13 4.08 2.45 0.36
CA SER A 13 5.10 2.27 1.40
C SER A 13 4.75 3.00 2.69
N HIS A 14 5.07 2.41 3.83
CA HIS A 14 4.89 3.03 5.14
C HIS A 14 5.75 4.29 5.26
N CYS A 15 5.22 5.36 5.86
CA CYS A 15 5.92 6.63 5.95
C CYS A 15 7.25 6.52 6.71
N THR A 16 7.30 5.77 7.82
CA THR A 16 8.54 5.54 8.58
C THR A 16 9.57 4.73 7.78
N GLU A 17 9.13 3.72 7.01
CA GLU A 17 10.03 2.86 6.23
C GLU A 17 10.79 3.69 5.18
N LYS A 18 10.06 4.47 4.37
CA LYS A 18 10.67 5.31 3.34
C LYS A 18 11.56 6.43 3.90
N THR A 19 11.27 6.92 5.11
CA THR A 19 12.10 7.96 5.75
C THR A 19 13.33 7.39 6.44
N ALA A 20 13.23 6.19 7.03
CA ALA A 20 14.34 5.53 7.71
C ALA A 20 15.30 4.88 6.71
N LEU A 21 14.77 4.39 5.58
CA LEU A 21 15.52 3.78 4.50
C LEU A 21 15.01 4.32 3.16
N VAL A 22 15.68 5.37 2.65
CA VAL A 22 15.30 6.09 1.42
C VAL A 22 15.19 5.17 0.20
N ASN A 23 15.96 4.08 0.18
CA ASN A 23 15.99 3.13 -0.94
C ASN A 23 14.99 1.96 -0.83
N SER A 24 14.25 1.86 0.27
CA SER A 24 13.34 0.73 0.56
C SER A 24 12.37 0.41 -0.58
N GLU A 25 11.80 1.43 -1.23
CA GLU A 25 10.88 1.21 -2.34
C GLU A 25 11.57 0.60 -3.57
N ASN A 26 12.83 0.98 -3.84
CA ASN A 26 13.60 0.37 -4.93
C ASN A 26 13.96 -1.08 -4.63
N GLU A 27 14.22 -1.40 -3.35
CA GLU A 27 14.49 -2.78 -2.92
C GLU A 27 13.26 -3.67 -3.15
N TRP A 28 12.04 -3.16 -2.85
CA TRP A 28 10.81 -3.86 -3.20
C TRP A 28 10.65 -4.08 -4.71
N LEU A 29 10.97 -3.08 -5.54
CA LEU A 29 10.97 -3.25 -7.00
C LEU A 29 11.94 -4.36 -7.45
N ALA A 30 13.16 -4.37 -6.90
CA ALA A 30 14.17 -5.37 -7.22
C ALA A 30 13.73 -6.79 -6.81
N ILE A 31 13.14 -6.93 -5.62
CA ILE A 31 12.59 -8.19 -5.13
C ILE A 31 11.46 -8.68 -6.06
N PHE A 32 10.49 -7.84 -6.40
CA PHE A 32 9.38 -8.24 -7.28
C PHE A 32 9.87 -8.63 -8.68
N ASN A 33 10.81 -7.86 -9.24
CA ASN A 33 11.44 -8.17 -10.52
C ASN A 33 12.19 -9.51 -10.49
N HIS A 34 12.84 -9.85 -9.37
CA HIS A 34 13.49 -11.16 -9.21
C HIS A 34 12.50 -12.33 -9.32
N PHE A 35 11.27 -12.16 -8.83
CA PHE A 35 10.19 -13.14 -8.97
C PHE A 35 9.38 -12.99 -10.27
N GLY A 36 9.83 -12.17 -11.23
CA GLY A 36 9.16 -11.97 -12.51
C GLY A 36 7.84 -11.18 -12.43
N LEU A 37 7.59 -10.51 -11.31
CA LEU A 37 6.40 -9.68 -11.05
C LEU A 37 6.68 -8.20 -11.35
N SER A 38 5.63 -7.47 -11.73
CA SER A 38 5.69 -6.02 -11.96
C SER A 38 5.18 -5.28 -10.72
N LEU A 39 5.96 -4.33 -10.23
CA LEU A 39 5.61 -3.46 -9.10
C LEU A 39 5.88 -2.00 -9.49
N GLU A 40 4.99 -1.11 -9.10
CA GLU A 40 5.18 0.34 -9.24
C GLU A 40 4.98 1.04 -7.90
N LYS A 41 5.79 2.06 -7.64
CA LYS A 41 5.65 2.89 -6.43
C LYS A 41 4.48 3.85 -6.58
N VAL A 42 3.73 4.05 -5.50
CA VAL A 42 2.72 5.09 -5.42
C VAL A 42 3.22 6.20 -4.50
N SER A 43 3.34 7.41 -5.03
CA SER A 43 3.73 8.57 -4.23
C SER A 43 2.62 8.96 -3.26
N VAL A 44 2.76 8.54 -2.00
CA VAL A 44 1.83 8.82 -0.91
C VAL A 44 2.57 9.32 0.34
N GLY A 45 1.90 10.19 1.11
CA GLY A 45 2.25 10.57 2.47
C GLY A 45 1.76 9.55 3.52
N CYS A 46 1.69 9.99 4.78
CA CYS A 46 1.15 9.18 5.88
C CYS A 46 -0.32 8.81 5.61
N CYS A 47 -0.73 7.59 5.96
CA CYS A 47 -2.12 7.15 5.84
C CYS A 47 -3.07 7.77 6.90
N GLY A 48 -2.51 8.50 7.88
CA GLY A 48 -3.27 9.11 8.97
C GLY A 48 -3.36 8.28 10.26
N MET A 49 -2.77 7.07 10.30
CA MET A 49 -2.87 6.22 11.49
C MET A 49 -1.83 6.46 12.58
N ALA A 50 -0.55 6.59 12.21
CA ALA A 50 0.59 6.79 13.12
C ALA A 50 0.44 6.08 14.50
N GLY A 51 0.39 4.75 14.50
CA GLY A 51 0.11 3.97 15.72
C GLY A 51 -1.36 4.00 16.11
N THR A 52 -1.66 4.45 17.34
CA THR A 52 -3.03 4.59 17.86
C THR A 52 -3.71 5.89 17.47
N TYR A 53 -2.96 6.88 16.94
CA TYR A 53 -3.46 8.22 16.66
C TYR A 53 -4.78 8.20 15.87
N GLY A 54 -4.85 7.43 14.77
CA GLY A 54 -6.07 7.35 13.96
C GLY A 54 -7.25 6.61 14.61
N HIS A 55 -7.02 5.85 15.69
CA HIS A 55 -8.07 5.19 16.48
C HIS A 55 -8.68 6.11 17.55
N GLU A 56 -7.98 7.17 17.94
CA GLU A 56 -8.45 8.10 18.95
C GLU A 56 -9.58 8.97 18.40
N LYS A 57 -10.71 9.01 19.11
CA LYS A 57 -11.91 9.74 18.68
C LYS A 57 -11.64 11.22 18.42
N SER A 58 -10.75 11.84 19.20
CA SER A 58 -10.35 13.25 19.04
C SER A 58 -9.60 13.52 17.72
N ASN A 59 -8.98 12.50 17.13
CA ASN A 59 -8.13 12.63 15.95
C ASN A 59 -8.79 12.05 14.70
N LEU A 60 -10.01 11.53 14.79
CA LEU A 60 -10.68 10.82 13.71
C LEU A 60 -10.73 11.65 12.42
N ASP A 61 -11.19 12.90 12.51
CA ASP A 61 -11.37 13.76 11.35
C ASP A 61 -10.03 14.11 10.69
N ASN A 62 -8.99 14.36 11.49
CA ASN A 62 -7.64 14.63 10.98
C ASN A 62 -7.02 13.38 10.33
N SER A 63 -7.15 12.21 10.97
CA SER A 63 -6.72 10.92 10.43
C SER A 63 -7.40 10.62 9.10
N LYS A 64 -8.72 10.85 9.01
CA LYS A 64 -9.49 10.68 7.78
C LYS A 64 -9.06 11.68 6.71
N GLY A 65 -8.88 12.94 7.06
CA GLY A 65 -8.43 13.98 6.13
C GLY A 65 -7.06 13.67 5.52
N LEU A 66 -6.11 13.16 6.31
CA LEU A 66 -4.80 12.70 5.80
C LEU A 66 -4.93 11.54 4.81
N PHE A 67 -5.82 10.59 5.09
CA PHE A 67 -6.10 9.47 4.19
C PHE A 67 -6.73 9.96 2.88
N GLU A 68 -7.73 10.84 2.94
CA GLU A 68 -8.39 11.41 1.76
C GLU A 68 -7.42 12.19 0.88
N LEU A 69 -6.58 13.03 1.49
CA LEU A 69 -5.61 13.87 0.78
C LEU A 69 -4.56 13.08 0.01
N SER A 70 -4.14 11.91 0.51
CA SER A 70 -2.97 11.22 -0.03
C SER A 70 -3.22 9.81 -0.53
N TRP A 71 -4.22 9.10 -0.03
CA TRP A 71 -4.43 7.68 -0.31
C TRP A 71 -5.72 7.43 -1.10
N GLN A 72 -6.85 7.99 -0.67
CA GLN A 72 -8.18 7.66 -1.21
C GLN A 72 -8.24 7.67 -2.74
N HIS A 73 -7.84 8.78 -3.37
CA HIS A 73 -7.89 8.92 -4.84
C HIS A 73 -6.96 7.96 -5.58
N LYS A 74 -5.84 7.55 -4.97
CA LYS A 74 -4.90 6.59 -5.59
C LYS A 74 -5.41 5.15 -5.54
N LEU A 75 -6.39 4.88 -4.69
CA LEU A 75 -7.00 3.56 -4.54
C LEU A 75 -8.21 3.36 -5.45
N THR A 76 -8.93 4.43 -5.80
CA THR A 76 -10.19 4.36 -6.56
C THR A 76 -10.06 3.64 -7.91
N ASP A 77 -8.93 3.80 -8.60
CA ASP A 77 -8.72 3.23 -9.94
C ASP A 77 -7.99 1.87 -9.92
N LEU A 78 -7.78 1.29 -8.73
CA LEU A 78 -7.02 0.05 -8.57
C LEU A 78 -7.93 -1.12 -8.21
N ALA A 79 -7.70 -2.27 -8.85
CA ALA A 79 -8.30 -3.51 -8.37
C ALA A 79 -7.70 -3.88 -6.99
N PRO A 80 -8.51 -4.39 -6.04
CA PRO A 80 -8.04 -4.70 -4.68
C PRO A 80 -6.76 -5.55 -4.63
N GLU A 81 -6.60 -6.48 -5.56
CA GLU A 81 -5.46 -7.40 -5.62
C GLU A 81 -4.15 -6.71 -5.98
N GLN A 82 -4.21 -5.53 -6.61
CA GLN A 82 -3.04 -4.72 -6.97
C GLN A 82 -2.46 -3.95 -5.79
N ILE A 83 -3.24 -3.73 -4.73
CA ILE A 83 -2.91 -2.79 -3.67
C ILE A 83 -2.04 -3.48 -2.63
N LEU A 84 -0.76 -3.07 -2.56
CA LEU A 84 0.19 -3.57 -1.58
C LEU A 84 0.61 -2.44 -0.63
N ALA A 85 0.52 -2.68 0.68
CA ALA A 85 0.96 -1.73 1.69
C ALA A 85 1.84 -2.40 2.75
N THR A 86 3.03 -1.87 2.97
CA THR A 86 4.04 -2.44 3.88
C THR A 86 3.65 -2.27 5.34
N GLY A 87 3.02 -1.14 5.70
CA GLY A 87 2.58 -0.87 7.07
C GLY A 87 1.27 -1.56 7.46
N PHE A 88 1.25 -2.25 8.60
CA PHE A 88 0.02 -2.85 9.15
C PHE A 88 -1.08 -1.80 9.37
N SER A 89 -0.75 -0.68 10.02
CA SER A 89 -1.72 0.39 10.26
C SER A 89 -2.22 1.01 8.95
N CYS A 90 -1.38 1.09 7.90
CA CYS A 90 -1.83 1.52 6.58
C CYS A 90 -2.86 0.55 5.98
N ARG A 91 -2.63 -0.77 6.07
CA ARG A 91 -3.61 -1.78 5.61
C ARG A 91 -4.93 -1.68 6.39
N SER A 92 -4.87 -1.50 7.71
CA SER A 92 -6.06 -1.27 8.54
C SER A 92 -6.83 -0.02 8.13
N GLN A 93 -6.13 1.07 7.80
CA GLN A 93 -6.76 2.31 7.34
C GLN A 93 -7.43 2.17 5.98
N VAL A 94 -6.77 1.49 5.03
CA VAL A 94 -7.38 1.18 3.73
C VAL A 94 -8.68 0.41 3.91
N LYS A 95 -8.67 -0.64 4.75
CA LYS A 95 -9.88 -1.41 5.08
C LYS A 95 -10.96 -0.59 5.80
N ARG A 96 -10.57 0.45 6.53
CA ARG A 96 -11.50 1.28 7.30
C ARG A 96 -12.29 2.26 6.43
N PHE A 97 -11.65 2.81 5.40
CA PHE A 97 -12.23 3.88 4.58
C PHE A 97 -12.50 3.47 3.13
N THR A 98 -12.20 2.23 2.76
CA THR A 98 -12.49 1.64 1.46
C THR A 98 -12.96 0.19 1.62
N GLU A 99 -13.57 -0.38 0.59
CA GLU A 99 -13.91 -1.80 0.54
C GLU A 99 -12.69 -2.70 0.19
N ALA A 100 -11.53 -2.10 -0.10
CA ALA A 100 -10.35 -2.84 -0.51
C ALA A 100 -9.59 -3.39 0.71
N GLN A 101 -9.03 -4.59 0.53
CA GLN A 101 -8.11 -5.18 1.50
C GLN A 101 -6.69 -5.18 0.93
N ALA A 102 -5.94 -4.13 1.23
CA ALA A 102 -4.53 -4.06 0.88
C ALA A 102 -3.76 -5.22 1.53
N ARG A 103 -2.87 -5.87 0.76
CA ARG A 103 -2.01 -6.97 1.24
C ARG A 103 -0.62 -6.46 1.59
N HIS A 104 0.12 -7.19 2.41
CA HIS A 104 1.56 -6.96 2.53
C HIS A 104 2.27 -7.45 1.25
N PRO A 105 3.35 -6.81 0.77
CA PRO A 105 4.08 -7.29 -0.40
C PRO A 105 4.56 -8.75 -0.30
N VAL A 106 4.94 -9.21 0.90
CA VAL A 106 5.32 -10.62 1.13
C VAL A 106 4.17 -11.60 0.86
N GLU A 107 2.92 -11.22 1.13
CA GLU A 107 1.76 -12.07 0.81
C GLU A 107 1.57 -12.23 -0.71
N ALA A 108 1.87 -11.18 -1.48
CA ALA A 108 1.84 -11.24 -2.94
C ALA A 108 2.98 -12.10 -3.50
N LEU A 109 4.17 -12.04 -2.89
CA LEU A 109 5.29 -12.92 -3.24
C LEU A 109 4.98 -14.39 -2.95
N LEU A 110 4.36 -14.68 -1.81
CA LEU A 110 3.96 -16.04 -1.45
C LEU A 110 3.04 -16.66 -2.52
N ALA A 111 2.06 -15.89 -3.00
CA ALA A 111 1.14 -16.34 -4.05
C ALA A 111 1.83 -16.62 -5.40
N ALA A 112 3.06 -16.13 -5.62
CA ALA A 112 3.84 -16.41 -6.82
C ALA A 112 4.77 -17.62 -6.67
N LEU A 113 4.90 -18.18 -5.45
CA LEU A 113 5.73 -19.35 -5.14
C LEU A 113 4.93 -20.65 -5.07
N THR A 114 3.61 -20.57 -5.05
CA THR A 114 2.65 -21.68 -4.96
C THR A 114 1.95 -21.91 -6.29
#